data_AF-A0A0C2BJT4-F1
#
_entry.id   AF-A0A0C2BJT4-F1
#
_cell.length_a   1.000
_cell.length_b   1.000
_cell.length_c   1.000
_cell.angle_alpha   90.00
_cell.angle_beta   90.00
_cell.angle_gamma   90.00
#
_symmetry.space_group_name_H-M   'P 1'
#
loop_
_entity.id
_entity.type
_entity.pdbx_description
1 polymer ?
#
loop_
_entity_poly.entity_id
_entity_poly.type
_entity_poly.pdbx_seq_one_letter_code
_entity_poly.pdbx_strand_id
1 'polypeptide(L)'
;VAIGKLPVLKIFGDKWDTPDGTGVRDYIHIVDLARGHVKALDRIKKLGHIGTEIYNLGTGTGYSVKEMVAALEKASGRKIPTEVRRILFARIFW
;
A
#
# COMPACT_ATOMS: atom_id res chain seq x y z
N VAL A 1 7.59 -12.46 11.35
CA VAL A 1 6.66 -12.29 10.23
C VAL A 1 7.28 -13.04 9.06
N ALA A 2 8.04 -12.48 8.12
CA ALA A 2 8.66 -13.34 7.09
C ALA A 2 9.98 -14.03 7.54
N ILE A 3 10.83 -13.32 8.28
CA ILE A 3 12.13 -13.81 8.77
C ILE A 3 12.18 -14.00 10.29
N GLY A 4 11.02 -14.14 10.94
CA GLY A 4 10.94 -14.39 12.40
C GLY A 4 11.20 -13.19 13.33
N LYS A 5 11.69 -12.04 12.85
CA LYS A 5 11.99 -10.86 13.71
C LYS A 5 10.81 -10.27 14.50
N LEU A 6 9.59 -10.49 14.04
CA LEU A 6 8.36 -10.07 14.70
C LEU A 6 7.47 -11.30 14.88
N PRO A 7 6.82 -11.52 16.02
CA PRO A 7 6.04 -12.73 16.26
C PRO A 7 4.78 -12.78 15.38
N VAL A 8 4.08 -11.65 15.24
CA VAL A 8 2.83 -11.52 14.48
C VAL A 8 2.78 -10.23 13.68
N LEU A 9 2.03 -10.25 12.57
CA LEU A 9 1.61 -9.05 11.85
C LEU A 9 0.28 -8.58 12.43
N LYS A 10 0.22 -7.33 12.90
CA LYS A 10 -1.00 -6.74 13.46
C LYS A 10 -1.85 -6.13 12.34
N ILE A 11 -3.11 -6.56 12.23
CA ILE A 11 -4.10 -5.98 11.33
C ILE A 11 -4.97 -5.03 12.16
N PHE A 12 -5.03 -3.75 11.78
CA PHE A 12 -5.76 -2.76 12.55
C PHE A 12 -7.17 -2.55 11.97
N GLY A 13 -8.17 -3.10 12.66
CA GLY A 13 -9.57 -3.07 12.24
C GLY A 13 -9.92 -4.07 11.12
N ASP A 14 -11.08 -4.68 11.26
CA ASP A 14 -11.64 -5.70 10.37
C ASP A 14 -13.16 -5.52 10.15
N LYS A 15 -13.67 -4.30 10.39
CA LYS A 15 -15.09 -3.94 10.29
C LYS A 15 -15.33 -2.72 9.40
N TRP A 16 -14.40 -2.44 8.49
CA TRP A 16 -14.56 -1.40 7.48
C TRP A 16 -15.56 -1.85 6.42
N ASP A 17 -16.24 -0.89 5.78
CA ASP A 17 -17.11 -1.16 4.63
C ASP A 17 -16.26 -1.49 3.39
N THR A 18 -15.71 -2.70 3.39
CA THR A 18 -14.74 -3.25 2.42
C THR A 18 -15.00 -4.76 2.30
N PRO A 19 -14.64 -5.40 1.18
CA PRO A 19 -15.04 -6.79 0.92
C PRO A 19 -14.67 -7.81 2.02
N ASP A 20 -13.57 -7.60 2.75
CA ASP A 20 -13.12 -8.49 3.82
C ASP A 20 -13.02 -7.83 5.21
N GLY A 21 -13.57 -6.62 5.32
CA GLY A 21 -13.57 -5.80 6.52
C GLY A 21 -12.26 -5.06 6.81
N THR A 22 -11.17 -5.33 6.09
CA THR A 22 -9.87 -4.67 6.31
C THR A 22 -9.63 -3.52 5.33
N GLY A 23 -8.79 -2.56 5.72
CA GLY A 23 -8.55 -1.37 4.90
C GLY A 23 -8.02 -1.72 3.50
N VAL A 24 -8.57 -1.06 2.48
CA VAL A 24 -8.17 -1.21 1.07
C VAL A 24 -7.26 -0.05 0.68
N ARG A 25 -6.13 -0.32 0.02
CA ARG A 25 -5.17 0.68 -0.46
C ARG A 25 -4.61 0.33 -1.84
N ASP A 26 -4.22 1.35 -2.58
CA ASP A 26 -3.50 1.20 -3.85
C ASP A 26 -1.99 1.08 -3.56
N TYR A 27 -1.46 -0.14 -3.70
CA TYR A 27 -0.05 -0.43 -3.47
C TYR A 27 0.75 -0.32 -4.77
N ILE A 28 1.65 0.66 -4.84
CA ILE A 28 2.55 0.85 -5.98
C ILE A 28 3.93 0.26 -5.71
N HIS A 29 4.51 -0.42 -6.72
CA HIS A 29 5.88 -0.92 -6.63
C HIS A 29 6.88 0.25 -6.60
N ILE A 30 7.87 0.21 -5.71
CA ILE A 30 8.80 1.32 -5.47
C ILE A 30 9.57 1.76 -6.74
N VAL A 31 9.89 0.81 -7.62
CA VAL A 31 10.57 1.10 -8.89
C VAL A 31 9.68 1.90 -9.84
N ASP A 32 8.38 1.63 -9.88
CA ASP A 32 7.44 2.35 -10.74
C ASP A 32 7.18 3.76 -10.20
N LEU A 33 7.11 3.91 -8.88
CA LEU A 33 7.10 5.22 -8.23
C LEU A 33 8.34 6.04 -8.60
N ALA A 34 9.54 5.44 -8.50
CA ALA A 34 10.80 6.10 -8.88
C ALA A 34 10.82 6.49 -10.37
N ARG A 35 10.39 5.59 -11.26
CA ARG A 35 10.27 5.88 -12.70
C ARG A 35 9.28 7.01 -12.99
N GLY A 36 8.19 7.10 -12.22
CA GLY A 36 7.24 8.21 -12.32
C GLY A 36 7.90 9.56 -12.06
N HIS A 37 8.78 9.66 -11.06
CA HIS A 37 9.54 10.89 -10.79
C HIS A 37 10.48 11.27 -11.95
N VAL A 38 11.21 10.29 -12.52
CA VAL A 38 12.07 10.53 -13.68
C VAL A 38 11.24 11.05 -14.87
N LYS A 39 10.09 10.44 -15.15
CA LYS A 39 9.18 10.89 -16.22
C LYS A 39 8.63 12.29 -15.99
N ALA A 40 8.29 12.64 -14.75
CA ALA A 40 7.84 13.98 -14.39
C ALA A 40 8.94 15.01 -14.67
N LEU A 41 10.19 14.72 -14.28
CA LEU A 41 11.34 15.57 -14.56
C LEU A 41 11.61 15.73 -16.07
N ASP A 42 11.56 14.64 -16.83
CA ASP A 42 11.77 14.68 -18.28
C ASP A 42 10.68 15.50 -18.99
N ARG A 43 9.44 15.45 -18.51
CA ARG A 43 8.35 16.28 -19.02
C ARG A 43 8.62 17.76 -18.78
N ILE A 44 9.05 18.13 -17.57
CA ILE A 44 9.43 19.53 -17.24
C ILE A 44 10.53 20.01 -18.19
N LYS A 45 11.58 19.20 -18.38
CA LYS A 45 12.70 19.53 -19.28
C LYS A 45 12.25 19.74 -20.73
N LYS A 46 11.32 18.92 -21.23
CA LYS A 46 10.81 19.01 -22.60
C LYS A 46 9.93 20.23 -22.86
N LEU A 47 9.12 20.62 -21.87
CA LEU A 47 8.15 21.71 -22.02
C LEU A 47 8.73 23.07 -21.60
N GLY A 48 9.87 23.10 -20.89
CA GLY A 48 10.53 24.31 -20.42
C GLY A 48 9.85 24.89 -19.18
N HIS A 49 8.62 25.39 -19.33
CA HIS A 49 7.82 25.93 -18.24
C HIS A 49 6.41 25.31 -18.23
N ILE A 50 6.04 24.68 -17.12
CA ILE A 50 4.73 24.03 -16.95
C ILE A 50 3.90 24.60 -15.79
N GLY A 51 4.43 25.54 -15.01
CA GLY A 51 3.80 25.97 -13.77
C GLY A 51 3.66 24.83 -12.76
N THR A 52 2.47 24.65 -12.21
CA THR A 52 2.15 23.60 -11.22
C THR A 52 1.16 22.61 -11.81
N GLU A 53 1.53 21.33 -11.77
CA GLU A 53 0.72 20.21 -12.24
C GLU A 53 0.60 19.16 -11.14
N ILE A 54 -0.59 18.58 -10.98
CA ILE A 54 -0.91 17.63 -9.91
C ILE A 54 -1.12 16.26 -10.53
N TYR A 55 -0.41 15.24 -10.03
CA TYR A 55 -0.51 13.87 -10.52
C TYR A 55 -0.74 12.90 -9.37
N ASN A 56 -1.73 12.02 -9.54
CA ASN A 56 -1.87 10.81 -8.73
C ASN A 56 -1.02 9.72 -9.38
N LEU A 57 -0.10 9.13 -8.61
CA LEU A 57 0.77 8.04 -9.07
C LEU A 57 0.49 6.78 -8.26
N GLY A 58 -0.38 5.94 -8.81
CA GLY A 58 -0.81 4.66 -8.25
C GLY A 58 -1.04 3.64 -9.36
N THR A 59 -1.51 2.45 -8.98
CA THR A 59 -1.88 1.39 -9.94
C THR A 59 -3.34 1.47 -10.36
N GLY A 60 -4.16 2.22 -9.62
CA GLY A 60 -5.62 2.29 -9.79
C GLY A 60 -6.35 1.06 -9.25
N THR A 61 -5.63 0.08 -8.70
CA THR A 61 -6.20 -1.16 -8.16
C THR A 61 -6.01 -1.21 -6.66
N GLY A 62 -7.11 -1.32 -5.92
CA GLY A 62 -7.08 -1.46 -4.47
C GLY A 62 -6.90 -2.91 -4.04
N TYR A 63 -6.10 -3.13 -2.99
CA TYR A 63 -5.98 -4.40 -2.29
C TYR A 63 -6.24 -4.20 -0.80
N SER A 64 -6.91 -5.17 -0.18
CA SER A 64 -7.11 -5.21 1.26
C SER A 64 -5.84 -5.61 2.01
N VAL A 65 -5.84 -5.42 3.33
CA VAL A 65 -4.74 -5.89 4.19
C VAL A 65 -4.60 -7.42 4.11
N LYS A 66 -5.72 -8.17 4.09
CA LYS A 66 -5.65 -9.65 4.03
C LYS A 66 -5.17 -10.14 2.66
N GLU A 67 -5.56 -9.47 1.57
CA GLU A 67 -5.03 -9.77 0.22
C GLU A 67 -3.51 -9.57 0.17
N MET A 68 -3.00 -8.48 0.77
CA MET A 68 -1.56 -8.25 0.86
C MET A 68 -0.83 -9.27 1.74
N VAL A 69 -1.44 -9.73 2.84
CA VAL A 69 -0.89 -10.84 3.64
C VAL A 69 -0.82 -12.11 2.80
N ALA A 70 -1.88 -12.45 2.05
CA ALA A 70 -1.89 -13.62 1.18
C ALA A 70 -0.82 -13.55 0.08
N ALA A 71 -0.62 -12.37 -0.52
CA ALA A 71 0.45 -12.13 -1.48
C ALA A 71 1.85 -12.33 -0.84
N LEU A 72 2.06 -11.85 0.39
CA LEU A 72 3.30 -12.04 1.14
C LEU A 72 3.54 -13.52 1.47
N GLU A 73 2.50 -14.26 1.89
CA GLU A 73 2.60 -15.71 2.12
C GLU A 73 3.02 -16.45 0.85
N LYS A 74 2.36 -16.13 -0.29
CA LYS A 74 2.66 -16.72 -1.59
C LYS A 74 4.11 -16.44 -2.03
N ALA A 75 4.57 -15.20 -1.88
CA ALA A 75 5.92 -14.79 -2.27
C ALA A 75 7.01 -15.38 -1.36
N SER A 76 6.73 -15.53 -0.06
CA SER A 76 7.70 -16.04 0.90
C SER A 76 7.67 -17.56 1.08
N GLY A 77 6.62 -18.24 0.61
CA GLY A 77 6.40 -19.68 0.81
C GLY A 77 6.15 -20.05 2.28
N ARG A 78 5.81 -19.08 3.13
CA ARG A 78 5.64 -19.26 4.58
C ARG A 78 4.30 -18.70 5.02
N LYS A 79 3.69 -19.35 6.01
CA LYS A 79 2.53 -18.77 6.70
C LYS A 79 2.94 -17.57 7.53
N ILE A 80 2.13 -16.52 7.47
CA ILE A 80 2.35 -15.27 8.19
C ILE A 80 1.36 -15.21 9.36
N PRO A 81 1.83 -15.33 10.61
CA PRO A 81 0.94 -15.18 11.77
C PRO A 81 0.35 -13.77 11.83
N THR A 82 -0.97 -13.67 11.89
CA THR A 82 -1.70 -12.39 11.95
C THR A 82 -2.55 -12.28 13.21
N GLU A 83 -2.71 -11.06 13.71
CA GLU A 83 -3.59 -10.75 14.83
C GLU A 83 -4.39 -9.47 14.55
N VAL A 84 -5.72 -9.53 14.68
CA VAL A 84 -6.57 -8.35 14.54
C VAL A 84 -6.55 -7.53 15.83
N ARG A 85 -6.27 -6.23 15.70
CA ARG A 85 -6.32 -5.24 16.78
C ARG A 85 -7.50 -4.31 16.58
N ARG A 86 -8.28 -4.13 17.64
CA ARG A 86 -9.37 -3.17 17.69
C ARG A 86 -8.78 -1.75 17.72
N ILE A 87 -9.21 -0.90 16.79
CA ILE A 87 -8.91 0.52 16.82
C ILE A 87 -10.01 1.22 17.63
N LEU A 88 -9.63 2.00 18.65
CA LEU A 88 -10.55 2.83 19.44
C LEU A 88 -10.72 4.25 18.85
N PHE A 89 -9.80 4.70 18.00
CA PHE A 89 -9.84 6.00 17.30
C PHE A 89 -9.39 5.84 15.85
N ALA A 90 -10.34 5.77 14.92
CA ALA A 90 -10.07 5.43 13.52
C ALA A 90 -10.08 6.62 12.56
N ARG A 91 -10.16 7.86 13.07
CA ARG A 91 -10.52 9.03 12.25
C ARG A 91 -9.36 9.94 11.84
N ILE A 92 -8.12 9.69 12.27
CA ILE A 92 -7.01 10.67 12.14
C ILE A 92 -5.71 10.12 11.48
N PHE A 93 -5.53 8.81 11.26
CA PHE A 93 -4.20 8.29 10.88
C PHE A 93 -4.09 7.43 9.61
N TRP A 94 -5.11 7.36 8.75
CA TRP A 94 -5.08 6.49 7.55
C TRP A 94 -5.83 7.04 6.35
#